data_AF-A0A7C5BR60-F1
#
_entry.id   AF-A0A7C5BR60-F1
#
_cell.length_a   1.000
_cell.length_b   1.000
_cell.length_c   1.000
_cell.angle_alpha   90.00
_cell.angle_beta   90.00
_cell.angle_gamma   90.00
#
_symmetry.space_group_name_H-M   'P 1'
#
loop_
_entity.id
_entity.type
_entity.pdbx_description
1 polymer ?
#
loop_
_entity_poly.entity_id
_entity_poly.type
_entity_poly.pdbx_seq_one_letter_code
_entity_poly.pdbx_strand_id
1 'polypeptide(L)'
;MSLFYLLAAVVLTGINSISNRAIHNPLGLDNYMGLYSLGFWGSGVVLGIITMAITKHGTRKIDAGIGIVMGAAGAVAMVLLLIALKTVPGVVAFPVRSCGNTSLTAVVSYVAWREKVTPRQWLGIVCGLAAIYLLLPTH
;
A
#
# COMPACT_ATOMS: atom_id res chain seq x y z
N MET A 1 1.38 23.93 1.60
CA MET A 1 0.31 23.08 2.19
C MET A 1 0.41 21.62 1.74
N SER A 2 0.70 21.31 0.47
CA SER A 2 0.87 19.92 -0.02
C SER A 2 1.97 19.11 0.69
N LEU A 3 3.12 19.73 1.00
CA LEU A 3 4.23 19.05 1.69
C LEU A 3 3.84 18.55 3.10
N PHE A 4 3.01 19.30 3.82
CA PHE A 4 2.55 18.90 5.15
C PHE A 4 1.71 17.62 5.08
N TYR A 5 0.76 17.53 4.15
CA TYR A 5 -0.07 16.33 3.96
C TYR A 5 0.78 15.12 3.57
N LEU A 6 1.81 15.31 2.75
CA LEU A 6 2.75 14.23 2.39
C LEU A 6 3.55 13.75 3.61
N LEU A 7 4.05 14.67 4.44
CA LEU A 7 4.77 14.30 5.67
C LEU A 7 3.85 13.56 6.65
N ALA A 8 2.62 14.04 6.85
CA ALA A 8 1.63 13.35 7.66
C ALA A 8 1.34 11.95 7.12
N ALA A 9 1.19 11.80 5.80
CA ALA A 9 1.00 10.51 5.16
C ALA A 9 2.20 9.57 5.38
N VAL A 10 3.43 10.07 5.29
CA VAL A 10 4.66 9.29 5.57
C VAL A 10 4.66 8.78 7.01
N VAL A 11 4.32 9.64 7.98
CA VAL A 11 4.27 9.23 9.40
C VAL A 11 3.19 8.17 9.62
N LEU A 12 1.98 8.39 9.13
CA LEU A 12 0.86 7.45 9.32
C LEU A 12 1.09 6.11 8.62
N THR A 13 1.64 6.12 7.41
CA THR A 13 2.00 4.89 6.67
C THR A 13 3.19 4.17 7.30
N GLY A 14 4.14 4.90 7.88
CA GLY A 14 5.24 4.34 8.68
C GLY A 14 4.71 3.59 9.91
N ILE A 15 3.81 4.22 10.68
CA ILE A 15 3.15 3.58 11.83
C ILE A 15 2.41 2.31 11.39
N ASN A 16 1.64 2.37 10.30
CA ASN A 16 0.96 1.19 9.76
C ASN A 16 1.94 0.06 9.39
N SER A 17 3.09 0.40 8.78
CA SER A 17 4.12 -0.57 8.40
C SER A 17 4.76 -1.22 9.64
N ILE A 18 4.99 -0.45 10.70
CA ILE A 18 5.46 -0.98 11.99
C ILE A 18 4.41 -1.91 12.59
N SER A 19 3.12 -1.55 12.56
CA SER A 19 2.04 -2.43 13.03
C SER A 19 2.01 -3.75 12.26
N ASN A 20 2.12 -3.71 10.93
CA ASN A 20 2.19 -4.92 10.08
C ASN A 20 3.38 -5.83 10.46
N ARG A 21 4.55 -5.25 10.76
CA ARG A 21 5.73 -6.01 11.20
C ARG A 21 5.57 -6.58 12.60
N ALA A 22 4.98 -5.81 13.52
CA ALA A 22 4.82 -6.17 14.93
C ALA A 22 3.99 -7.44 15.14
N ILE A 23 3.04 -7.73 14.23
CA ILE A 23 2.23 -8.96 14.23
C ILE A 23 3.14 -10.21 14.16
N HIS A 24 4.20 -10.15 13.36
CA HIS A 24 5.06 -11.30 13.05
C HIS A 24 6.34 -11.35 13.91
N ASN A 25 6.75 -10.25 14.56
CA ASN A 25 7.94 -10.16 15.42
C ASN A 25 7.85 -8.85 16.22
N PRO A 26 7.61 -8.79 17.55
CA PRO A 26 7.83 -9.77 18.64
C PRO A 26 6.54 -10.34 19.30
N LEU A 27 5.35 -9.98 18.82
CA LEU A 27 4.10 -10.28 19.54
C LEU A 27 3.54 -11.69 19.26
N GLY A 28 3.96 -12.35 18.17
CA GLY A 28 3.52 -13.72 17.84
C GLY A 28 2.02 -13.84 17.49
N LEU A 29 1.41 -12.79 16.95
CA LEU A 29 -0.03 -12.73 16.63
C LEU A 29 -0.38 -13.29 15.25
N ASP A 30 0.40 -14.23 14.71
CA ASP A 30 0.15 -14.80 13.38
C ASP A 30 -1.25 -15.42 13.26
N ASN A 31 -1.77 -15.98 14.36
CA ASN A 31 -3.14 -16.54 14.44
C ASN A 31 -4.23 -15.47 14.34
N TYR A 32 -3.92 -14.20 14.61
CA TYR A 32 -4.85 -13.07 14.55
C TYR A 32 -4.72 -12.25 13.26
N MET A 33 -3.93 -12.72 12.29
CA MET A 33 -3.74 -12.05 10.99
C MET A 33 -5.08 -11.74 10.30
N GLY A 34 -6.04 -12.67 10.36
CA GLY A 34 -7.39 -12.49 9.83
C GLY A 34 -8.17 -11.40 10.56
N LEU A 35 -8.15 -11.40 11.90
CA LEU A 35 -8.84 -10.39 12.72
C LEU A 35 -8.25 -8.99 12.52
N TYR A 36 -6.91 -8.89 12.43
CA TYR A 36 -6.22 -7.65 12.11
C TYR A 36 -6.60 -7.12 10.72
N SER A 37 -6.58 -7.99 9.70
CA SER A 37 -6.95 -7.62 8.33
C SER A 37 -8.41 -7.17 8.24
N LEU A 38 -9.31 -7.87 8.94
CA LEU A 38 -10.72 -7.49 9.05
C LEU A 38 -10.91 -6.16 9.77
N GLY A 39 -10.19 -5.91 10.87
CA GLY A 39 -10.25 -4.62 11.57
C GLY A 39 -9.75 -3.48 10.69
N PHE A 40 -8.64 -3.68 9.98
CA PHE A 40 -8.05 -2.68 9.11
C PHE A 40 -8.98 -2.32 7.95
N TRP A 41 -9.41 -3.30 7.15
CA TRP A 41 -10.28 -3.06 5.99
C TRP A 41 -11.72 -2.75 6.39
N GLY A 42 -12.23 -3.37 7.45
CA GLY A 42 -13.55 -3.12 8.01
C GLY A 42 -13.71 -1.68 8.51
N SER A 43 -12.67 -1.10 9.10
CA SER A 43 -12.69 0.32 9.49
C SER A 43 -12.89 1.25 8.30
N GLY A 44 -12.30 0.93 7.14
CA GLY A 44 -12.49 1.67 5.89
C GLY A 44 -13.92 1.60 5.38
N VAL A 45 -14.57 0.43 5.49
CA VAL A 45 -15.99 0.26 5.14
C VAL A 45 -16.89 1.10 6.04
N VAL A 46 -16.66 1.05 7.36
CA VAL A 46 -17.44 1.83 8.34
C VAL A 46 -17.30 3.33 8.07
N LEU A 47 -16.06 3.81 7.92
CA LEU A 47 -15.79 5.21 7.59
C LEU A 47 -16.44 5.61 6.26
N GLY A 48 -16.34 4.75 5.24
CA GLY A 48 -16.98 4.95 3.95
C GLY A 48 -18.48 5.17 4.06
N ILE A 49 -19.18 4.28 4.77
CA ILE A 49 -20.63 4.37 5.02
C ILE A 49 -20.97 5.67 5.76
N ILE A 50 -20.23 6.02 6.81
CA ILE A 50 -20.43 7.25 7.56
C ILE A 50 -20.28 8.48 6.65
N THR A 51 -19.20 8.54 5.87
CA THR A 51 -19.00 9.66 4.93
C THR A 51 -20.07 9.73 3.86
N MET A 52 -20.54 8.60 3.32
CA MET A 52 -21.64 8.59 2.35
C MET A 52 -22.95 9.10 2.98
N ALA A 53 -23.23 8.69 4.22
CA ALA A 53 -24.41 9.15 4.96
C ALA A 53 -24.38 10.67 5.24
N ILE A 54 -23.20 11.22 5.58
CA ILE A 54 -23.02 12.66 5.85
C ILE A 54 -23.07 13.48 4.56
N THR A 55 -22.34 13.05 3.54
CA THR A 55 -22.12 13.85 2.32
C THR A 55 -23.25 13.72 1.30
N LYS A 56 -24.16 12.76 1.45
CA LYS A 56 -25.31 12.49 0.56
C LYS A 56 -24.95 12.43 -0.93
N HIS A 57 -23.73 12.04 -1.26
CA HIS A 57 -23.32 11.91 -2.66
C HIS A 57 -24.01 10.70 -3.30
N GLY A 58 -24.64 10.92 -4.45
CA GLY A 58 -25.19 9.83 -5.25
C GLY A 58 -24.06 8.92 -5.75
N THR A 59 -24.12 7.63 -5.41
CA THR A 59 -23.15 6.64 -5.89
C THR A 59 -23.66 6.00 -7.18
N ARG A 60 -22.84 6.04 -8.24
CA ARG A 60 -23.15 5.31 -9.47
C ARG A 60 -22.69 3.87 -9.31
N LYS A 61 -23.37 2.92 -9.95
CA LYS A 61 -23.02 1.49 -9.88
C LYS A 61 -21.57 1.20 -10.31
N ILE A 62 -21.02 2.01 -11.21
CA ILE A 62 -19.62 1.90 -11.64
C ILE A 62 -18.63 2.33 -10.54
N ASP A 63 -18.98 3.31 -9.72
CA ASP A 63 -18.13 3.79 -8.63
C ASP A 63 -18.02 2.71 -7.55
N ALA A 64 -19.14 2.03 -7.28
CA ALA A 64 -19.16 0.85 -6.41
C ALA A 64 -18.32 -0.30 -6.98
N GLY A 65 -18.41 -0.56 -8.30
CA GLY A 65 -17.59 -1.57 -8.97
C GLY A 65 -16.08 -1.27 -8.85
N ILE A 66 -15.67 -0.03 -9.12
CA ILE A 66 -14.27 0.42 -8.97
C ILE A 66 -13.83 0.26 -7.50
N GLY A 67 -14.65 0.69 -6.55
CA GLY A 67 -14.37 0.56 -5.12
C GLY A 67 -14.17 -0.88 -4.67
N ILE A 68 -15.01 -1.82 -5.14
CA ILE A 68 -14.88 -3.25 -4.85
C ILE A 68 -13.57 -3.81 -5.40
N VAL A 69 -13.23 -3.50 -6.65
CA VAL A 69 -11.99 -3.97 -7.28
C VAL A 69 -10.77 -3.42 -6.53
N MET A 70 -10.77 -2.12 -6.19
CA MET A 70 -9.69 -1.49 -5.44
C MET A 70 -9.55 -2.09 -4.03
N GLY A 71 -10.65 -2.28 -3.31
CA GLY A 71 -10.67 -2.88 -1.98
C GLY A 71 -10.19 -4.33 -1.99
N ALA A 72 -10.68 -5.15 -2.92
CA ALA A 72 -10.28 -6.54 -3.07
C ALA A 72 -8.79 -6.66 -3.41
N ALA A 73 -8.29 -5.88 -4.40
CA ALA A 73 -6.89 -5.87 -4.76
C ALA A 73 -5.99 -5.43 -3.58
N GLY A 74 -6.42 -4.41 -2.84
CA GLY A 74 -5.71 -3.94 -1.64
C GLY A 74 -5.67 -4.99 -0.52
N ALA A 75 -6.80 -5.66 -0.25
CA ALA A 75 -6.88 -6.70 0.77
C ALA A 75 -5.99 -7.90 0.43
N VAL A 76 -6.04 -8.37 -0.82
CA VAL A 76 -5.15 -9.43 -1.31
C VAL A 76 -3.69 -9.01 -1.20
N ALA A 77 -3.34 -7.79 -1.63
CA ALA A 77 -1.97 -7.28 -1.53
C ALA A 77 -1.47 -7.20 -0.07
N MET A 78 -2.34 -6.85 0.87
CA MET A 78 -2.01 -6.84 2.30
C MET A 78 -1.74 -8.25 2.84
N VAL A 79 -2.59 -9.22 2.52
CA VAL A 79 -2.39 -10.63 2.92
C VAL A 79 -1.08 -11.17 2.35
N LEU A 80 -0.79 -10.90 1.07
CA LEU A 80 0.48 -11.30 0.44
C LEU A 80 1.70 -10.65 1.12
N LEU A 81 1.60 -9.38 1.52
CA LEU A 81 2.66 -8.72 2.28
C LEU A 81 2.89 -9.39 3.65
N LEU A 82 1.83 -9.71 4.37
CA LEU A 82 1.93 -10.37 5.68
C LEU A 82 2.55 -11.76 5.52
N ILE A 83 2.16 -12.53 4.50
CA ILE A 83 2.81 -13.81 4.16
C ILE A 83 4.29 -13.60 3.84
N ALA A 84 4.65 -12.59 3.05
CA ALA A 84 6.05 -12.29 2.73
C ALA A 84 6.87 -11.88 3.97
N LEU A 85 6.26 -11.23 4.97
CA LEU A 85 6.91 -10.88 6.22
C LEU A 85 7.24 -12.09 7.11
N LYS A 86 6.65 -13.27 6.84
CA LYS A 86 7.03 -14.54 7.48
C LYS A 86 8.37 -15.08 6.98
N THR A 87 8.69 -14.83 5.71
CA THR A 87 9.87 -15.40 5.05
C THR A 87 10.99 -14.39 4.86
N VAL A 88 10.67 -13.10 4.82
CA VAL A 88 11.62 -12.02 4.53
C VAL A 88 11.64 -10.99 5.67
N PRO A 89 12.82 -10.49 6.07
CA PRO A 89 12.92 -9.37 7.01
C PRO A 89 12.16 -8.14 6.52
N GLY A 90 11.48 -7.43 7.43
CA GLY A 90 10.74 -6.20 7.10
C GLY A 90 11.62 -5.11 6.47
N VAL A 91 12.90 -5.07 6.84
CA VAL A 91 13.91 -4.15 6.26
C VAL A 91 14.09 -4.36 4.76
N VAL A 92 13.80 -5.55 4.24
CA VAL A 92 13.81 -5.84 2.79
C VAL A 92 12.39 -5.77 2.22
N ALA A 93 11.41 -6.37 2.88
CA ALA A 93 10.04 -6.47 2.36
C ALA A 93 9.36 -5.09 2.15
N PHE A 94 9.53 -4.12 3.06
CA PHE A 94 8.88 -2.82 2.92
C PHE A 94 9.50 -1.93 1.83
N PRO A 95 10.84 -1.78 1.70
CA PRO A 95 11.42 -1.09 0.55
C PRO A 95 11.06 -1.73 -0.78
N VAL A 96 11.08 -3.06 -0.88
CA VAL A 96 10.66 -3.80 -2.08
C VAL A 96 9.22 -3.47 -2.45
N ARG A 97 8.29 -3.52 -1.47
CA ARG A 97 6.89 -3.17 -1.70
C ARG A 97 6.72 -1.72 -2.13
N SER A 98 7.36 -0.78 -1.44
CA SER A 98 7.18 0.66 -1.69
C SER A 98 7.76 1.06 -3.04
N CYS A 99 9.03 0.72 -3.31
CA CYS A 99 9.67 1.03 -4.58
C CYS A 99 9.02 0.30 -5.76
N GLY A 100 8.62 -0.96 -5.57
CA GLY A 100 7.88 -1.73 -6.58
C GLY A 100 6.53 -1.08 -6.91
N ASN A 101 5.75 -0.74 -5.89
CA ASN A 101 4.45 -0.09 -6.07
C ASN A 101 4.57 1.29 -6.72
N THR A 102 5.54 2.12 -6.29
CA THR A 102 5.77 3.44 -6.89
C THR A 102 6.21 3.32 -8.35
N SER A 103 7.10 2.38 -8.67
CA SER A 103 7.56 2.14 -10.05
C SER A 103 6.41 1.66 -10.93
N LEU A 104 5.64 0.68 -10.47
CA LEU A 104 4.48 0.16 -11.20
C LEU A 104 3.43 1.24 -11.41
N THR A 105 3.15 2.04 -10.37
CA THR A 105 2.20 3.16 -10.46
C THR A 105 2.67 4.17 -11.50
N ALA A 106 3.94 4.56 -11.50
CA ALA A 106 4.48 5.50 -12.49
C ALA A 106 4.38 4.97 -13.93
N VAL A 107 4.71 3.69 -14.14
CA VAL A 107 4.59 3.04 -15.46
C VAL A 107 3.13 2.99 -15.92
N VAL A 108 2.22 2.56 -15.05
CA VAL A 108 0.79 2.48 -15.39
C VAL A 108 0.20 3.87 -15.61
N SER A 109 0.55 4.87 -14.80
CA SER A 109 0.17 6.28 -15.01
C SER A 109 0.64 6.80 -16.36
N TYR A 110 1.88 6.48 -16.75
CA TYR A 110 2.41 6.83 -18.06
C TYR A 110 1.64 6.15 -19.20
N VAL A 111 1.31 4.87 -19.08
CA VAL A 111 0.65 4.11 -20.17
C VAL A 111 -0.85 4.42 -20.27
N ALA A 112 -1.58 4.36 -19.15
CA ALA A 112 -3.04 4.48 -19.12
C ALA A 112 -3.52 5.94 -19.16
N TRP A 113 -2.80 6.86 -18.50
CA TRP A 113 -3.16 8.27 -18.42
C TRP A 113 -2.25 9.20 -19.23
N ARG A 114 -1.20 8.68 -19.86
CA ARG A 114 -0.24 9.46 -20.68
C ARG A 114 0.39 10.62 -19.90
N GLU A 115 0.60 10.42 -18.60
CA GLU A 115 1.27 11.41 -17.76
C GLU A 115 2.71 11.63 -18.23
N LYS A 116 3.16 12.89 -18.25
CA LYS A 116 4.53 13.22 -18.68
C LYS A 116 5.51 12.95 -17.55
N VAL A 117 6.14 11.78 -17.58
CA VAL A 117 7.26 11.43 -16.69
C VAL A 117 8.55 12.03 -17.25
N THR A 118 9.16 12.93 -16.49
CA THR A 118 10.42 13.56 -16.87
C THR A 118 11.59 12.57 -16.83
N PRO A 119 12.67 12.79 -17.60
CA PRO A 119 13.85 11.91 -17.57
C PRO A 119 14.45 11.74 -16.17
N ARG A 120 14.40 12.78 -15.33
CA ARG A 120 14.87 12.73 -13.93
C ARG A 120 14.02 11.79 -13.07
N GLN A 121 12.72 11.75 -13.29
CA GLN A 121 11.82 10.83 -12.59
C GLN A 121 12.06 9.37 -13.02
N TRP A 122 12.33 9.14 -14.31
CA TRP A 122 12.74 7.82 -14.80
C TRP A 122 14.04 7.34 -14.17
N LEU A 123 15.05 8.22 -14.04
CA LEU A 123 16.28 7.89 -13.33
C LEU A 123 15.99 7.49 -11.87
N GLY A 124 15.11 8.22 -11.18
CA GLY A 124 14.68 7.87 -9.83
C GLY A 124 14.02 6.49 -9.74
N ILE A 125 13.16 6.14 -10.70
CA ILE A 125 12.52 4.81 -10.78
C ILE A 125 13.58 3.72 -10.99
N VAL A 126 14.49 3.89 -11.95
CA VAL A 126 15.55 2.92 -12.24
C VAL A 126 16.47 2.75 -11.02
N CYS A 127 16.85 3.84 -10.35
CA CYS A 127 17.62 3.78 -9.11
C CYS A 127 16.87 3.05 -7.99
N GLY A 128 15.55 3.28 -7.84
CA GLY A 128 14.72 2.57 -6.87
C GLY A 128 14.65 1.07 -7.13
N LEU A 129 14.52 0.66 -8.40
CA LEU A 129 14.56 -0.75 -8.80
C LEU A 129 15.95 -1.38 -8.57
N ALA A 130 17.02 -0.64 -8.84
CA ALA A 130 18.38 -1.09 -8.54
C ALA A 130 18.61 -1.26 -7.03
N ALA A 131 18.06 -0.37 -6.20
CA ALA A 131 18.12 -0.50 -4.75
C ALA A 131 17.36 -1.74 -4.25
N ILE A 132 16.21 -2.06 -4.85
CA ILE A 132 15.49 -3.31 -4.58
C ILE A 132 16.38 -4.53 -4.86
N TYR A 133 17.01 -4.56 -6.04
CA TYR A 133 17.89 -5.65 -6.43
C TYR A 133 19.06 -5.83 -5.45
N LEU A 134 19.63 -4.72 -4.96
CA LEU A 134 20.73 -4.74 -3.98
C LEU A 134 20.28 -5.21 -2.58
N LEU A 135 19.04 -4.91 -2.18
CA LEU A 135 18.48 -5.31 -0.88
C LEU A 135 18.01 -6.75 -0.85
N LEU A 136 17.68 -7.34 -1.99
CA LEU A 136 17.33 -8.76 -2.06
C LEU A 136 18.59 -9.58 -1.71
N PRO A 137 18.51 -10.51 -0.75
CA PRO A 137 19.61 -11.43 -0.48
C PRO A 137 19.91 -12.22 -1.75
N THR A 138 21.05 -11.94 -2.38
CA THR A 138 21.59 -12.75 -3.47
C THR A 138 22.45 -13.82 -2.81
N HIS A 139 21.80 -14.95 -2.50
CA HIS A 139 22.30 -16.12 -1.76
C HIS A 139 22.48 -15.93 -0.25
#